data_AF-A0A0D3GXT9-F1
#
_entry.id   AF-A0A0D3GXT9-F1
#
_cell.length_a   1.000
_cell.length_b   1.000
_cell.length_c   1.000
_cell.angle_alpha   90.00
_cell.angle_beta   90.00
_cell.angle_gamma   90.00
#
_symmetry.space_group_name_H-M   'P 1'
#
loop_
_entity.id
_entity.type
_entity.pdbx_description
1 polymer ?
#
loop_
_entity_poly.entity_id
_entity_poly.type
_entity_poly.pdbx_seq_one_letter_code
_entity_poly.pdbx_strand_id
1 'polypeptide(L)'
;MLEKFKNDVEKQQAEQMTDWQTKLVMMDSKERQYILQVSNYKAMLNRVGYTPEINHGVLMEMAEHKKDLERKTKPIADTLRSYQDLPPLLSYHVIDNQDASEHLGLFAVYHFALMSM
;
A
#
# COMPACT_ATOMS: atom_id res chain seq x y z
N MET A 1 61.67 38.47 2.62
CA MET A 1 60.44 38.44 3.47
C MET A 1 59.19 38.36 2.60
N LEU A 2 59.06 39.23 1.59
CA LEU A 2 58.00 39.18 0.56
C LEU A 2 57.92 37.83 -0.20
N GLU A 3 59.06 37.28 -0.62
CA GLU A 3 59.09 36.01 -1.38
C GLU A 3 58.50 34.81 -0.61
N LYS A 4 58.79 34.73 0.70
CA LYS A 4 58.21 33.69 1.56
C LYS A 4 56.69 33.82 1.64
N PHE A 5 56.21 35.04 1.82
CA PHE A 5 54.78 35.30 1.94
C PHE A 5 54.03 34.94 0.65
N LYS A 6 54.63 35.24 -0.51
CA LYS A 6 54.08 34.86 -1.81
C LYS A 6 54.00 33.34 -1.98
N ASN A 7 55.07 32.63 -1.65
CA ASN A 7 55.10 31.16 -1.70
C ASN A 7 54.10 30.51 -0.74
N ASP A 8 53.92 31.07 0.46
CA ASP A 8 52.96 30.57 1.45
C ASP A 8 51.51 30.75 0.98
N VAL A 9 51.20 31.89 0.34
CA VAL A 9 49.88 32.16 -0.27
C VAL A 9 49.61 31.21 -1.44
N GLU A 10 50.59 31.01 -2.34
CA GLU A 10 50.46 30.09 -3.48
C GLU A 10 50.25 28.64 -3.01
N LYS A 11 50.98 28.22 -1.98
CA LYS A 11 50.80 26.90 -1.37
C LYS A 11 49.41 26.73 -0.75
N GLN A 12 48.93 27.74 -0.03
CA GLN A 12 47.60 27.72 0.59
C GLN A 12 46.47 27.69 -0.46
N GLN A 13 46.65 28.41 -1.58
CA GLN A 13 45.71 28.37 -2.71
C GLN A 13 45.70 27.00 -3.41
N ALA A 14 46.87 26.38 -3.61
CA ALA A 14 46.97 25.05 -4.18
C ALA A 14 46.28 23.99 -3.29
N GLU A 15 46.49 24.05 -1.98
CA GLU A 15 45.84 23.16 -1.01
C GLU A 15 44.31 23.37 -0.97
N GLN A 16 43.83 24.62 -1.09
CA GLN A 16 42.39 24.85 -1.23
C GLN A 16 41.86 24.26 -2.53
N MET A 17 42.57 24.44 -3.65
CA MET A 17 42.12 23.97 -4.96
C MET A 17 41.97 22.43 -4.99
N THR A 18 42.88 21.70 -4.33
CA THR A 18 42.79 20.24 -4.22
C THR A 18 41.65 19.79 -3.29
N ASP A 19 41.39 20.51 -2.20
CA ASP A 19 40.23 20.27 -1.34
C ASP A 19 38.90 20.49 -2.12
N TRP A 20 38.79 21.57 -2.88
CA TRP A 20 37.64 21.84 -3.73
C TRP A 20 37.41 20.76 -4.79
N GLN A 21 38.47 20.33 -5.46
CA GLN A 21 38.39 19.22 -6.43
C GLN A 21 37.90 17.93 -5.77
N THR A 22 38.41 17.61 -4.58
CA THR A 22 37.99 16.42 -3.83
C THR A 22 36.51 16.50 -3.45
N LYS A 23 36.04 17.67 -2.99
CA LYS A 23 34.62 17.89 -2.67
C LYS A 23 33.71 17.74 -3.88
N LEU A 24 34.12 18.24 -5.05
CA LEU A 24 33.34 18.11 -6.29
C LEU A 24 33.19 16.65 -6.71
N VAL A 25 34.26 15.86 -6.65
CA VAL A 25 34.21 14.41 -6.94
C VAL A 25 33.31 13.69 -5.93
N MET A 26 33.37 14.07 -4.65
CA MET A 26 32.48 13.52 -3.63
C MET A 26 31.01 13.87 -3.89
N MET A 27 30.72 15.09 -4.34
CA MET A 27 29.37 15.52 -4.69
C MET A 27 28.81 14.70 -5.86
N ASP A 28 29.57 14.54 -6.95
CA ASP A 28 29.15 13.73 -8.10
C ASP A 28 28.90 12.26 -7.70
N SER A 29 29.75 11.69 -6.84
CA SER A 29 29.52 10.35 -6.29
C SER A 29 28.22 10.26 -5.48
N LYS A 30 27.96 11.24 -4.61
CA LYS A 30 26.74 11.30 -3.80
C LYS A 30 25.48 11.52 -4.64
N GLU A 31 25.55 12.33 -5.69
CA GLU A 31 24.46 12.55 -6.63
C GLU A 31 24.07 11.23 -7.31
N ARG A 32 25.05 10.49 -7.83
CA ARG A 32 24.81 9.16 -8.42
C ARG A 32 24.22 8.18 -7.42
N GLN A 33 24.71 8.17 -6.17
CA GLN A 33 24.14 7.34 -5.12
C GLN A 33 22.67 7.70 -4.83
N TYR A 34 22.35 9.00 -4.76
CA TYR A 34 20.99 9.46 -4.52
C TYR A 34 20.04 9.05 -5.65
N ILE A 35 20.45 9.22 -6.91
CA ILE A 35 19.66 8.80 -8.08
C ILE A 35 19.34 7.29 -8.01
N LEU A 36 20.34 6.47 -7.67
CA LEU A 36 20.15 5.03 -7.50
C LEU A 36 19.18 4.70 -6.36
N GLN A 37 19.30 5.38 -5.22
CA GLN A 37 18.37 5.20 -4.09
C GLN A 37 16.94 5.54 -4.47
N VAL A 38 16.71 6.66 -5.15
CA VAL A 38 15.39 7.07 -5.63
C VAL A 38 14.82 6.03 -6.60
N SER A 39 15.63 5.55 -7.55
CA SER A 39 15.23 4.51 -8.48
C SER A 39 14.83 3.21 -7.76
N ASN A 40 15.63 2.76 -6.80
CA ASN A 40 15.36 1.56 -6.00
C ASN A 40 14.07 1.70 -5.19
N TYR A 41 13.86 2.85 -4.56
CA TYR A 41 12.65 3.11 -3.78
C TYR A 41 11.40 3.14 -4.67
N LYS A 42 11.47 3.78 -5.84
CA LYS A 42 10.38 3.78 -6.82
C LYS A 42 10.07 2.37 -7.32
N ALA A 43 11.08 1.54 -7.57
CA ALA A 43 10.89 0.15 -7.95
C ALA A 43 10.23 -0.67 -6.84
N MET A 44 10.62 -0.45 -5.58
CA MET A 44 9.99 -1.10 -4.43
C MET A 44 8.50 -0.72 -4.30
N LEU A 45 8.18 0.57 -4.39
CA LEU A 45 6.79 1.04 -4.34
C LEU A 45 5.95 0.40 -5.45
N ASN A 46 6.45 0.37 -6.68
CA ASN A 46 5.74 -0.26 -7.79
C ASN A 46 5.45 -1.75 -7.55
N ARG A 47 6.35 -2.49 -6.87
CA ARG A 47 6.12 -3.92 -6.54
C ARG A 47 4.99 -4.12 -5.55
N VAL A 48 4.80 -3.19 -4.61
CA VAL A 48 3.69 -3.24 -3.64
C VAL A 48 2.41 -2.60 -4.17
N GLY A 49 2.37 -2.30 -5.48
CA GLY A 49 1.21 -1.70 -6.14
C GLY A 49 1.04 -0.20 -5.88
N TYR A 50 2.03 0.44 -5.28
CA TYR A 50 2.03 1.88 -5.05
C TYR A 50 2.80 2.59 -6.16
N THR A 51 2.11 3.43 -6.93
CA THR A 51 2.76 4.36 -7.85
C THR A 51 2.89 5.71 -7.15
N PRO A 52 4.10 6.21 -6.84
CA PRO A 52 4.28 7.51 -6.19
C PRO A 52 4.06 8.62 -7.22
N GLU A 53 2.82 8.81 -7.65
CA GLU A 53 2.36 10.02 -8.31
C GLU A 53 2.15 11.05 -7.21
N ILE A 54 3.22 11.73 -6.80
CA ILE A 54 3.14 12.87 -5.86
C ILE A 54 2.61 14.08 -6.66
N ASN A 55 1.40 13.96 -7.18
CA ASN A 55 0.64 15.05 -7.74
C ASN A 55 -0.56 15.27 -6.84
N HIS A 56 -0.71 16.50 -6.34
CA HIS A 56 -1.82 16.88 -5.49
C HIS A 56 -3.19 16.50 -6.10
N GLY A 57 -3.34 16.60 -7.43
CA GLY A 57 -4.56 16.20 -8.13
C GLY A 57 -4.87 14.71 -7.98
N VAL A 58 -3.87 13.84 -8.20
CA VAL A 58 -4.04 12.38 -8.05
C VAL A 58 -4.36 12.01 -6.60
N LEU A 59 -3.74 12.67 -5.62
CA LEU A 59 -4.06 12.47 -4.20
C LEU A 59 -5.49 12.88 -3.87
N MET A 60 -5.99 13.96 -4.45
CA MET A 60 -7.37 14.40 -4.31
C MET A 60 -8.35 13.39 -4.92
N GLU A 61 -8.08 12.92 -6.13
CA GLU A 61 -8.89 11.91 -6.82
C GLU A 61 -8.94 10.60 -6.03
N MET A 62 -7.80 10.15 -5.48
CA MET A 62 -7.75 8.97 -4.61
C MET A 62 -8.54 9.16 -3.31
N ALA A 63 -8.50 10.35 -2.72
CA ALA A 63 -9.27 10.66 -1.51
C ALA A 63 -10.78 10.65 -1.79
N GLU A 64 -11.21 11.18 -2.94
CA GLU A 64 -12.60 11.15 -3.38
C GLU A 64 -13.06 9.72 -3.68
N HIS A 65 -12.26 8.95 -4.42
CA HIS A 65 -12.56 7.54 -4.71
C HIS A 65 -12.68 6.70 -3.44
N LYS A 66 -11.81 6.94 -2.45
CA LYS A 66 -11.89 6.30 -1.12
C LYS A 66 -13.21 6.62 -0.42
N LYS A 67 -13.65 7.88 -0.43
CA LYS A 67 -14.93 8.30 0.16
C LYS A 67 -16.12 7.60 -0.51
N ASP A 68 -16.05 7.41 -1.83
CA ASP A 68 -17.06 6.69 -2.59
C ASP A 68 -17.10 5.20 -2.27
N LEU A 69 -15.94 4.57 -2.12
CA LEU A 69 -15.83 3.18 -1.67
C LEU A 69 -16.41 3.00 -0.27
N GLU A 70 -16.10 3.89 0.67
CA GLU A 70 -16.67 3.87 2.03
C GLU A 70 -18.19 4.02 2.00
N ARG A 71 -18.73 4.93 1.19
CA ARG A 71 -20.18 5.10 1.02
C ARG A 71 -20.86 3.83 0.52
N LYS A 72 -20.26 3.12 -0.44
CA LYS A 72 -20.79 1.85 -0.98
C LYS A 72 -20.66 0.69 0.00
N THR A 73 -19.60 0.69 0.81
CA THR A 73 -19.27 -0.43 1.70
C THR A 73 -19.99 -0.33 3.05
N LYS A 74 -20.33 0.88 3.51
CA LYS A 74 -21.09 1.11 4.75
C LYS A 74 -22.34 0.24 4.91
N PRO A 75 -23.30 0.20 3.97
CA PRO A 75 -24.51 -0.60 4.17
C PRO A 75 -24.22 -2.10 4.30
N ILE A 76 -23.18 -2.61 3.62
CA ILE A 76 -22.75 -4.01 3.72
C ILE A 76 -22.14 -4.25 5.11
N ALA A 77 -21.27 -3.36 5.57
CA ALA A 77 -20.69 -3.43 6.91
C ALA A 77 -21.75 -3.35 8.01
N ASP A 78 -22.74 -2.47 7.86
CA ASP A 78 -23.85 -2.29 8.80
C ASP A 78 -24.76 -3.53 8.84
N THR A 79 -25.00 -4.16 7.68
CA THR A 79 -25.76 -5.42 7.59
C THR A 79 -25.01 -6.55 8.30
N LEU A 80 -23.71 -6.70 8.06
CA LEU A 80 -22.88 -7.70 8.73
C LEU A 80 -22.80 -7.48 10.24
N ARG A 81 -22.76 -6.21 10.68
CA ARG A 81 -22.81 -5.83 12.10
C ARG A 81 -24.15 -6.24 12.72
N SER A 82 -25.26 -5.99 12.03
CA SER A 82 -26.59 -6.38 12.50
C SER A 82 -26.70 -7.89 12.74
N TYR A 83 -25.99 -8.71 11.94
CA TYR A 83 -25.92 -10.17 12.15
C TYR A 83 -25.16 -10.59 13.42
N GLN A 84 -24.19 -9.79 13.85
CA GLN A 84 -23.42 -10.04 15.07
C GLN A 84 -24.12 -9.53 16.33
N ASP A 85 -24.98 -8.51 16.18
CA ASP A 85 -25.70 -7.86 17.27
C ASP A 85 -27.08 -8.50 17.55
N LEU A 86 -27.43 -9.63 16.90
CA LEU A 86 -28.68 -10.33 17.20
C LEU A 86 -28.65 -10.95 18.61
N PRO A 87 -29.77 -10.86 19.36
CA PRO A 87 -29.88 -11.52 20.64
C PRO A 87 -29.75 -13.05 20.48
N PRO A 88 -29.14 -13.76 21.46
CA PRO A 88 -28.82 -15.19 21.37
C PRO A 88 -29.99 -16.10 20.98
N LEU A 89 -31.23 -15.68 21.27
CA LEU A 89 -32.45 -16.46 21.01
C LEU A 89 -32.73 -16.70 19.52
N LEU A 90 -32.23 -15.85 18.61
CA LEU A 90 -32.39 -16.04 17.15
C LEU A 90 -31.23 -16.83 16.52
N SER A 91 -30.11 -16.99 17.24
CA SER A 91 -28.96 -17.80 16.80
C SER A 91 -29.24 -19.30 16.84
N TYR A 92 -30.09 -19.76 17.76
CA TYR A 92 -30.45 -21.18 17.86
C TYR A 92 -31.35 -21.62 16.70
N HIS A 93 -32.32 -20.79 16.30
CA HIS A 93 -33.21 -21.10 15.18
C HIS A 93 -32.47 -21.20 13.83
N VAL A 94 -31.40 -20.44 13.61
CA VAL A 94 -30.63 -20.55 12.35
C VAL A 94 -29.83 -21.86 12.29
N ILE A 95 -29.36 -22.37 13.42
CA ILE A 95 -28.64 -23.66 13.48
C ILE A 95 -29.62 -24.82 13.27
N ASP A 96 -30.82 -24.77 13.85
CA ASP A 96 -31.83 -25.83 13.72
C ASP A 96 -32.41 -25.97 12.29
N ASN A 97 -32.43 -24.89 11.50
CA ASN A 97 -32.94 -24.94 10.12
C ASN A 97 -31.94 -25.50 9.10
N GLN A 98 -30.64 -25.59 9.44
CA GLN A 98 -29.64 -26.17 8.55
C GLN A 98 -29.70 -27.71 8.57
N ASP A 99 -29.97 -28.31 9.74
CA ASP A 99 -30.12 -29.77 9.89
C ASP A 99 -31.48 -30.29 9.36
N ALA A 100 -32.52 -29.45 9.33
CA ALA A 100 -33.84 -29.82 8.79
C ALA A 100 -33.88 -29.87 7.23
N SER A 101 -32.93 -29.21 6.55
CA SER A 101 -32.87 -29.19 5.08
C SER A 101 -32.42 -30.52 4.46
N GLU A 102 -31.65 -31.34 5.20
CA GLU A 102 -31.17 -32.63 4.67
C GLU A 102 -32.28 -33.70 4.65
N HIS A 103 -33.17 -33.68 5.63
CA HIS A 103 -34.28 -34.64 5.72
C HIS A 103 -35.41 -34.36 4.72
N LEU A 104 -35.68 -33.10 4.39
CA LEU A 104 -36.70 -32.74 3.40
C LEU A 104 -36.21 -32.93 1.95
N GLY A 105 -34.90 -32.76 1.70
CA GLY A 105 -34.30 -33.03 0.39
C GLY A 105 -34.39 -34.50 -0.03
N LEU A 106 -34.16 -35.43 0.90
CA LEU A 106 -34.26 -36.87 0.64
C LEU A 106 -35.70 -37.33 0.34
N PHE A 107 -36.71 -36.72 0.99
CA PHE A 107 -38.11 -37.04 0.77
C PHE A 107 -38.62 -36.59 -0.61
N ALA A 108 -38.18 -35.41 -1.07
CA ALA A 108 -38.54 -34.88 -2.39
C ALA A 108 -37.93 -35.73 -3.53
N VAL A 109 -36.71 -36.22 -3.36
CA VAL A 109 -36.03 -37.07 -4.35
C VAL A 109 -36.68 -38.47 -4.41
N TYR A 110 -37.06 -39.06 -3.28
CA TYR A 110 -37.74 -40.36 -3.24
C TYR A 110 -39.15 -40.30 -3.87
N HIS A 111 -39.91 -39.23 -3.61
CA HIS A 111 -41.27 -39.09 -4.13
C HIS A 111 -41.28 -38.84 -5.66
N PHE A 112 -40.27 -38.14 -6.19
CA PHE A 112 -40.12 -37.95 -7.64
C PHE A 112 -39.76 -39.25 -8.37
N ALA A 113 -38.91 -40.10 -7.77
CA ALA A 113 -38.53 -41.39 -8.35
C ALA A 113 -39.69 -42.40 -8.37
N LEU A 114 -40.57 -42.39 -7.36
CA LEU A 114 -41.74 -43.27 -7.28
C LEU A 114 -42.90 -42.87 -8.21
N MET A 115 -42.99 -41.60 -8.62
CA MET A 115 -44.02 -41.12 -9.57
C MET A 115 -43.62 -41.26 -11.05
N SER A 116 -42.40 -41.71 -11.36
CA SER A 116 -41.90 -41.94 -12.74
C SER A 116 -41.78 -43.42 -13.13
N MET A 117 -42.37 -44.35 -12.38
CA MET A 117 -42.52 -45.77 -12.77
C MET A 117 -43.97 -46.14 -13.04
#